data_AF-A0A377IA54-F1
#
_entry.id   AF-A0A377IA54-F1
#
_cell.length_a   1.000
_cell.length_b   1.000
_cell.length_c   1.000
_cell.angle_alpha   90.00
_cell.angle_beta   90.00
_cell.angle_gamma   90.00
#
_symmetry.space_group_name_H-M   'P 1'
#
loop_
_entity.id
_entity.type
_entity.pdbx_description
1 polymer ?
#
loop_
_entity_poly.entity_id
_entity_poly.type
_entity_poly.pdbx_seq_one_letter_code
_entity_poly.pdbx_strand_id
1 'polypeptide(L)'
;MKFTKTLLTTALFSFSVLSASQMAYAVSDQETQFQQGLEAAERGNFATALQLWKPLAEQGNASAQSNLALMYRKGQGVKQDYFQAVKWYQKAAEQGNADAQFNLALMYKNGQGVKQDDFQAVKWYQKAAEQGDASAQNNLGIMYRLGKGVKQDDNLAKMWAGKACENGEQNGCDVYRMLNEGK
;
A
#
# COMPACT_ATOMS: atom_id res chain seq x y z
N MET A 1 -0.48 67.36 22.38
CA MET A 1 -1.21 66.79 21.22
C MET A 1 -0.21 66.35 20.16
N LYS A 2 0.09 65.05 20.05
CA LYS A 2 0.69 64.39 18.87
C LYS A 2 0.31 62.90 18.96
N PHE A 3 -0.65 62.49 18.15
CA PHE A 3 -1.04 61.10 17.96
C PHE A 3 -0.17 60.50 16.86
N THR A 4 0.59 59.44 17.16
CA THR A 4 1.15 58.55 16.13
C THR A 4 0.45 57.21 16.25
N LYS A 5 -0.46 56.95 15.30
CA LYS A 5 -1.09 55.65 15.07
C LYS A 5 -0.04 54.71 14.46
N THR A 6 0.30 53.63 15.16
CA THR A 6 1.04 52.51 14.57
C THR A 6 0.03 51.52 14.02
N LEU A 7 0.06 51.33 12.70
CA LEU A 7 -0.81 50.46 11.92
C LEU A 7 -0.57 48.98 12.27
N LEU A 8 -1.67 48.23 12.50
CA LEU A 8 -1.66 46.77 12.47
C LEU A 8 -1.40 46.31 11.03
N THR A 9 -0.31 45.61 10.79
CA THR A 9 -0.06 44.86 9.56
C THR A 9 -0.72 43.48 9.65
N THR A 10 -1.92 43.37 9.09
CA THR A 10 -2.53 42.07 8.79
C THR A 10 -1.77 41.42 7.64
N ALA A 11 -1.00 40.36 7.92
CA ALA A 11 -0.41 39.52 6.90
C ALA A 11 -1.51 38.68 6.23
N LEU A 12 -1.88 39.06 5.01
CA LEU A 12 -2.70 38.24 4.12
C LEU A 12 -1.81 37.13 3.57
N PHE A 13 -1.94 35.90 4.09
CA PHE A 13 -1.49 34.72 3.38
C PHE A 13 -2.37 34.58 2.13
N SER A 14 -1.84 34.95 0.97
CA SER A 14 -2.47 34.73 -0.31
C SER A 14 -2.54 33.22 -0.58
N PHE A 15 -3.72 32.63 -0.40
CA PHE A 15 -4.03 31.33 -0.98
C PHE A 15 -4.18 31.53 -2.48
N SER A 16 -3.10 31.28 -3.23
CA SER A 16 -3.13 31.24 -4.69
C SER A 16 -4.02 30.08 -5.11
N VAL A 17 -5.23 30.37 -5.61
CA VAL A 17 -6.08 29.37 -6.25
C VAL A 17 -5.46 29.06 -7.61
N LEU A 18 -4.78 27.92 -7.74
CA LEU A 18 -4.21 27.46 -9.00
C LEU A 18 -5.33 27.29 -10.05
N SER A 19 -5.07 27.70 -11.30
CA SER A 19 -6.04 27.49 -12.38
C SER A 19 -6.17 26.00 -12.71
N ALA A 20 -7.31 25.59 -13.28
CA ALA A 20 -7.51 24.21 -13.71
C ALA A 20 -6.42 23.72 -14.70
N SER A 21 -5.91 24.62 -15.56
CA SER A 21 -4.79 24.31 -16.45
C SER A 21 -3.49 24.06 -15.70
N GLN A 22 -3.14 24.90 -14.71
CA GLN A 22 -1.94 24.72 -13.89
C GLN A 22 -2.02 23.45 -13.03
N MET A 23 -3.21 23.11 -12.53
CA MET A 23 -3.45 21.86 -11.81
C MET A 23 -3.28 20.64 -12.73
N ALA A 24 -3.81 20.68 -13.96
CA ALA A 24 -3.62 19.61 -14.93
C ALA A 24 -2.14 19.42 -15.32
N TYR A 25 -1.39 20.52 -15.52
CA TYR A 25 0.05 20.45 -15.76
C TYR A 25 0.81 19.84 -14.57
N ALA A 26 0.52 20.27 -13.35
CA ALA A 26 1.17 19.72 -12.15
C ALA A 26 0.87 18.23 -11.94
N VAL A 27 -0.38 17.79 -12.19
CA VAL A 27 -0.76 16.38 -12.14
C VAL A 27 -0.01 15.57 -13.21
N SER A 28 0.13 16.09 -14.43
CA SER A 28 0.88 15.43 -15.50
C SER A 28 2.38 15.30 -15.19
N ASP A 29 2.94 16.27 -14.47
CA ASP A 29 4.35 16.27 -14.04
C ASP A 29 4.59 15.21 -12.95
N GLN A 30 3.69 15.11 -11.97
CA GLN A 30 3.76 14.08 -10.92
C GLN A 30 3.67 12.66 -11.47
N GLU A 31 2.78 12.41 -12.44
CA GLU A 31 2.67 11.09 -13.08
C GLU A 31 3.95 10.75 -13.84
N THR A 32 4.49 11.71 -14.61
CA THR A 32 5.76 11.54 -15.31
C THR A 32 6.90 11.24 -14.33
N GLN A 33 6.95 11.97 -13.21
CA GLN A 33 7.93 11.76 -12.14
C GLN A 33 7.79 10.36 -11.52
N PHE A 34 6.57 9.89 -11.30
CA PHE A 34 6.31 8.55 -10.76
C PHE A 34 6.81 7.46 -11.70
N GLN A 35 6.53 7.57 -13.00
CA GLN A 35 6.97 6.62 -14.03
C GLN A 35 8.51 6.60 -14.17
N GLN A 36 9.16 7.77 -14.13
CA GLN A 36 10.63 7.82 -14.10
C GLN A 36 11.21 7.11 -12.87
N GLY A 37 10.52 7.18 -11.73
CA GLY A 37 10.89 6.43 -10.52
C GLY A 37 10.79 4.92 -10.71
N LEU A 38 9.75 4.44 -11.40
CA LEU A 38 9.58 3.02 -11.75
C LEU A 38 10.72 2.54 -12.64
N GLU A 39 10.99 3.25 -13.73
CA GLU A 39 12.09 2.90 -14.64
C GLU A 39 13.45 2.91 -13.93
N ALA A 40 13.68 3.86 -13.03
CA ALA A 40 14.91 3.91 -12.24
C ALA A 40 15.02 2.68 -11.32
N ALA A 41 13.94 2.30 -10.65
CA ALA A 41 13.91 1.12 -9.78
C ALA A 41 14.09 -0.19 -10.56
N GLU A 42 13.49 -0.31 -11.75
CA GLU A 42 13.66 -1.46 -12.66
C GLU A 42 15.12 -1.63 -13.10
N ARG A 43 15.82 -0.52 -13.34
CA ARG A 43 17.26 -0.50 -13.64
C ARG A 43 18.15 -0.70 -12.39
N GLY A 44 17.56 -0.90 -11.21
CA GLY A 44 18.28 -1.03 -9.94
C GLY A 44 18.83 0.29 -9.39
N ASN A 45 18.51 1.43 -10.00
CA ASN A 45 18.90 2.76 -9.52
C ASN A 45 17.90 3.25 -8.45
N PHE A 46 17.97 2.62 -7.28
CA PHE A 46 17.10 2.93 -6.15
C PHE A 46 17.35 4.31 -5.53
N ALA A 47 18.53 4.91 -5.73
CA ALA A 47 18.80 6.26 -5.26
C ALA A 47 17.94 7.29 -6.03
N THR A 48 17.87 7.17 -7.35
CA THR A 48 17.00 8.02 -8.17
C THR A 48 15.53 7.71 -7.91
N ALA A 49 15.13 6.45 -7.78
CA ALA A 49 13.75 6.10 -7.42
C ALA A 49 13.32 6.72 -6.09
N LEU A 50 14.20 6.69 -5.07
CA LEU A 50 13.94 7.34 -3.78
C LEU A 50 13.73 8.86 -3.92
N GLN A 51 14.60 9.52 -4.70
CA GLN A 51 14.51 10.97 -4.94
C GLN A 51 13.19 11.36 -5.62
N LEU A 52 12.70 10.53 -6.55
CA LEU A 52 11.47 10.79 -7.29
C LEU A 52 10.22 10.44 -6.48
N TRP A 53 10.20 9.30 -5.77
CA TRP A 53 9.01 8.84 -5.06
C TRP A 53 8.81 9.47 -3.70
N LYS A 54 9.87 9.87 -2.98
CA LYS A 54 9.72 10.42 -1.63
C LYS A 54 8.85 11.68 -1.59
N PRO A 55 9.05 12.70 -2.45
CA PRO A 55 8.19 13.88 -2.48
C PRO A 55 6.74 13.55 -2.84
N LEU A 56 6.52 12.63 -3.79
CA LEU A 56 5.18 12.18 -4.17
C LEU A 56 4.46 11.46 -3.02
N ALA A 57 5.18 10.61 -2.29
CA ALA A 57 4.65 9.90 -1.14
C ALA A 57 4.27 10.86 0.01
N GLU A 58 5.08 11.89 0.24
CA GLU A 58 4.81 12.97 1.19
C GLU A 58 3.59 13.80 0.80
N GLN A 59 3.31 13.94 -0.50
CA GLN A 59 2.12 14.60 -1.04
C GLN A 59 0.88 13.70 -1.07
N GLY A 60 0.99 12.44 -0.63
CA GLY A 60 -0.15 11.54 -0.49
C GLY A 60 -0.31 10.50 -1.59
N ASN A 61 0.52 10.50 -2.65
CA ASN A 61 0.39 9.52 -3.73
C ASN A 61 0.54 8.08 -3.20
N ALA A 62 -0.55 7.31 -3.23
CA ALA A 62 -0.60 5.98 -2.61
C ALA A 62 0.38 4.97 -3.25
N SER A 63 0.58 5.03 -4.57
CA SER A 63 1.53 4.16 -5.27
C SER A 63 2.97 4.48 -4.89
N ALA A 64 3.33 5.76 -4.81
CA ALA A 64 4.64 6.19 -4.34
C ALA A 64 4.88 5.81 -2.86
N GLN A 65 3.85 5.93 -2.01
CA GLN A 65 3.91 5.45 -0.62
C GLN A 65 4.14 3.94 -0.55
N SER A 66 3.42 3.14 -1.35
CA SER A 66 3.59 1.68 -1.41
C SER A 66 5.00 1.29 -1.88
N ASN A 67 5.52 1.95 -2.91
CA ASN A 67 6.88 1.71 -3.41
C ASN A 67 7.96 2.13 -2.41
N LEU A 68 7.79 3.29 -1.76
CA LEU A 68 8.71 3.74 -0.71
C LEU A 68 8.70 2.77 0.48
N ALA A 69 7.54 2.25 0.87
CA ALA A 69 7.42 1.22 1.90
C ALA A 69 8.19 -0.05 1.52
N LEU A 70 8.07 -0.49 0.26
CA LEU A 70 8.80 -1.65 -0.25
C LEU A 70 10.32 -1.45 -0.20
N MET A 71 10.80 -0.24 -0.56
CA MET A 71 12.20 0.12 -0.46
C MET A 71 12.72 0.02 0.97
N TYR A 72 11.99 0.56 1.96
CA TYR A 72 12.33 0.40 3.38
C TYR A 72 12.28 -1.06 3.83
N ARG A 73 11.29 -1.85 3.38
CA ARG A 73 11.16 -3.27 3.73
C ARG A 73 12.33 -4.10 3.23
N LYS A 74 12.82 -3.80 2.02
CA LYS A 74 13.91 -4.53 1.36
C LYS A 74 15.30 -3.93 1.59
N GLY A 75 15.39 -2.71 2.11
CA GLY A 75 16.65 -1.97 2.21
C GLY A 75 17.22 -1.55 0.84
N GLN A 76 16.35 -1.23 -0.12
CA GLN A 76 16.74 -0.84 -1.48
C GLN A 76 16.88 0.69 -1.56
N GLY A 77 18.09 1.20 -1.78
CA GLY A 77 18.37 2.65 -1.81
C GLY A 77 18.25 3.37 -0.46
N VAL A 78 17.82 2.67 0.59
CA VAL A 78 17.71 3.12 1.97
C VAL A 78 18.15 2.02 2.92
N LYS A 79 18.53 2.37 4.16
CA LYS A 79 18.70 1.36 5.21
C LYS A 79 17.38 0.64 5.45
N GLN A 80 17.42 -0.70 5.54
CA GLN A 80 16.24 -1.49 5.84
C GLN A 80 15.62 -1.03 7.18
N ASP A 81 14.31 -0.76 7.15
CA ASP A 81 13.55 -0.32 8.32
C ASP A 81 12.09 -0.78 8.19
N TYR A 82 11.75 -1.84 8.92
CA TYR A 82 10.40 -2.37 8.91
C TYR A 82 9.37 -1.43 9.54
N PHE A 83 9.76 -0.59 10.52
CA PHE A 83 8.82 0.37 11.12
C PHE A 83 8.44 1.46 10.13
N GLN A 84 9.40 1.96 9.33
CA GLN A 84 9.10 2.89 8.24
C GLN A 84 8.26 2.24 7.15
N ALA A 85 8.57 0.99 6.78
CA ALA A 85 7.77 0.24 5.82
C ALA A 85 6.31 0.13 6.25
N VAL A 86 6.02 -0.25 7.50
CA VAL A 86 4.65 -0.31 8.01
C VAL A 86 3.97 1.06 7.92
N LYS A 87 4.64 2.14 8.35
CA LYS A 87 4.05 3.48 8.32
C LYS A 87 3.62 3.89 6.90
N TRP A 88 4.45 3.64 5.90
CA TRP A 88 4.14 3.98 4.52
C TRP A 88 3.11 3.05 3.90
N TYR A 89 3.19 1.73 4.14
CA TYR A 89 2.15 0.81 3.70
C TYR A 89 0.80 1.13 4.32
N GLN A 90 0.74 1.48 5.60
CA GLN A 90 -0.49 1.88 6.28
C GLN A 90 -1.17 3.05 5.57
N LYS A 91 -0.41 4.12 5.26
CA LYS A 91 -0.94 5.29 4.54
C LYS A 91 -1.47 4.93 3.14
N ALA A 92 -0.76 4.09 2.39
CA ALA A 92 -1.19 3.67 1.06
C ALA A 92 -2.41 2.72 1.12
N ALA A 93 -2.41 1.80 2.09
CA ALA A 93 -3.46 0.81 2.28
C ALA A 93 -4.80 1.44 2.70
N GLU A 94 -4.75 2.47 3.55
CA GLU A 94 -5.90 3.28 3.95
C GLU A 94 -6.55 4.02 2.78
N GLN A 95 -5.76 4.34 1.74
CA GLN A 95 -6.23 4.94 0.49
C GLN A 95 -6.76 3.91 -0.52
N GLY A 96 -6.73 2.62 -0.19
CA GLY A 96 -7.25 1.57 -1.07
C GLY A 96 -6.20 0.87 -1.93
N ASN A 97 -4.92 1.23 -1.87
CA ASN A 97 -3.89 0.58 -2.69
C ASN A 97 -3.77 -0.92 -2.34
N ALA A 98 -4.14 -1.81 -3.27
CA ALA A 98 -4.21 -3.25 -3.04
C ALA A 98 -2.84 -3.87 -2.69
N ASP A 99 -1.78 -3.48 -3.40
CA ASP A 99 -0.41 -3.94 -3.12
C ASP A 99 0.02 -3.58 -1.69
N ALA A 100 -0.28 -2.36 -1.25
CA ALA A 100 0.02 -1.92 0.10
C ALA A 100 -0.79 -2.68 1.14
N GLN A 101 -2.08 -2.94 0.87
CA GLN A 101 -2.93 -3.76 1.76
C GLN A 101 -2.38 -5.17 1.90
N PHE A 102 -2.01 -5.82 0.79
CA PHE A 102 -1.39 -7.14 0.79
C PHE A 102 -0.07 -7.16 1.57
N ASN A 103 0.83 -6.20 1.30
CA ASN A 103 2.12 -6.15 1.98
C ASN A 103 1.96 -5.81 3.47
N LEU A 104 1.05 -4.92 3.84
CA LEU A 104 0.74 -4.62 5.24
C LEU A 104 0.20 -5.86 5.98
N ALA A 105 -0.67 -6.63 5.32
CA ALA A 105 -1.15 -7.90 5.86
C ALA A 105 0.00 -8.88 6.14
N LEU A 106 0.96 -9.01 5.20
CA LEU A 106 2.17 -9.81 5.40
C LEU A 106 3.00 -9.33 6.59
N MET A 107 3.15 -8.02 6.76
CA MET A 107 3.91 -7.43 7.87
C MET A 107 3.27 -7.78 9.23
N TYR A 108 1.93 -7.69 9.34
CA TYR A 108 1.20 -8.14 10.53
C TYR A 108 1.26 -9.66 10.74
N LYS A 109 1.11 -10.46 9.69
CA LYS A 109 1.20 -11.92 9.75
C LYS A 109 2.56 -12.40 10.26
N ASN A 110 3.63 -11.70 9.88
CA ASN A 110 5.01 -12.10 10.21
C ASN A 110 5.60 -11.31 11.40
N GLY A 111 4.89 -10.33 11.95
CA GLY A 111 5.42 -9.46 13.02
C GLY A 111 6.62 -8.61 12.60
N GLN A 112 6.66 -8.16 11.35
CA GLN A 112 7.75 -7.33 10.83
C GLN A 112 7.43 -5.85 11.04
N GLY A 113 8.19 -5.15 11.89
CA GLY A 113 7.97 -3.72 12.18
C GLY A 113 6.69 -3.41 12.95
N VAL A 114 5.89 -4.43 13.27
CA VAL A 114 4.70 -4.43 14.13
C VAL A 114 4.68 -5.72 14.93
N LYS A 115 3.93 -5.74 16.04
CA LYS A 115 3.63 -7.00 16.73
C LYS A 115 2.84 -7.90 15.77
N GLN A 116 3.18 -9.19 15.76
CA GLN A 116 2.41 -10.16 14.98
C GLN A 116 0.94 -10.17 15.40
N ASP A 117 0.05 -10.06 14.42
CA ASP A 117 -1.40 -10.01 14.63
C ASP A 117 -2.12 -10.60 13.40
N ASP A 118 -2.53 -11.87 13.52
CA ASP A 118 -3.23 -12.58 12.45
C ASP A 118 -4.62 -11.98 12.16
N PHE A 119 -5.27 -11.34 13.14
CA PHE A 119 -6.57 -10.70 12.95
C PHE A 119 -6.44 -9.42 12.09
N GLN A 120 -5.40 -8.62 12.33
CA GLN A 120 -5.09 -7.49 11.45
C GLN A 120 -4.65 -7.95 10.06
N ALA A 121 -3.85 -9.03 9.97
CA ALA A 121 -3.47 -9.60 8.68
C ALA A 121 -4.69 -10.00 7.84
N VAL A 122 -5.66 -10.70 8.43
CA VAL A 122 -6.92 -11.06 7.75
C VAL A 122 -7.64 -9.82 7.23
N LYS A 123 -7.79 -8.77 8.04
CA LYS A 123 -8.50 -7.55 7.62
C LYS A 123 -7.87 -6.92 6.38
N TRP A 124 -6.54 -6.85 6.34
CA TRP A 124 -5.83 -6.26 5.21
C TRP A 124 -5.80 -7.20 3.99
N TYR A 125 -5.61 -8.50 4.19
CA TYR A 125 -5.75 -9.47 3.09
C TYR A 125 -7.14 -9.43 2.48
N GLN A 126 -8.19 -9.33 3.29
CA GLN A 126 -9.56 -9.26 2.79
C GLN A 126 -9.77 -8.04 1.89
N LYS A 127 -9.28 -6.86 2.28
CA LYS A 127 -9.38 -5.66 1.45
C LYS A 127 -8.65 -5.80 0.11
N ALA A 128 -7.46 -6.40 0.09
CA ALA A 128 -6.74 -6.66 -1.16
C ALA A 128 -7.42 -7.75 -2.01
N ALA A 129 -7.91 -8.81 -1.36
CA ALA A 129 -8.56 -9.93 -2.02
C ALA A 129 -9.88 -9.55 -2.68
N GLU A 130 -10.65 -8.64 -2.06
CA GLU A 130 -11.87 -8.05 -2.63
C GLU A 130 -11.59 -7.21 -3.89
N GLN A 131 -10.36 -6.71 -4.06
CA GLN A 131 -9.90 -6.00 -5.25
C GLN A 131 -9.32 -6.93 -6.33
N GLY A 132 -9.32 -8.25 -6.10
CA GLY A 132 -8.81 -9.21 -7.09
C GLY A 132 -7.36 -9.63 -6.89
N ASP A 133 -6.67 -9.20 -5.83
CA ASP A 133 -5.30 -9.64 -5.56
C ASP A 133 -5.27 -11.15 -5.28
N ALA A 134 -4.75 -11.92 -6.24
CA ALA A 134 -4.78 -13.38 -6.22
C ALA A 134 -3.96 -13.96 -5.06
N SER A 135 -2.84 -13.33 -4.73
CA SER A 135 -1.99 -13.72 -3.60
C SER A 135 -2.69 -13.45 -2.26
N ALA A 136 -3.40 -12.34 -2.11
CA ALA A 136 -4.21 -12.03 -0.95
C ALA A 136 -5.39 -13.00 -0.81
N GLN A 137 -6.06 -13.34 -1.91
CA GLN A 137 -7.13 -14.34 -1.95
C GLN A 137 -6.63 -15.70 -1.48
N ASN A 138 -5.49 -16.17 -1.98
CA ASN A 138 -4.89 -17.43 -1.55
C ASN A 138 -4.52 -17.41 -0.05
N ASN A 139 -3.86 -16.35 0.42
CA ASN A 139 -3.50 -16.22 1.83
C ASN A 139 -4.75 -16.19 2.72
N LEU A 140 -5.80 -15.47 2.33
CA LEU A 140 -7.05 -15.41 3.08
C LEU A 140 -7.74 -16.79 3.12
N GLY A 141 -7.75 -17.52 2.01
CA GLY A 141 -8.25 -18.90 1.96
C GLY A 141 -7.52 -19.83 2.94
N ILE A 142 -6.18 -19.72 3.00
CA ILE A 142 -5.37 -20.47 3.97
C ILE A 142 -5.70 -20.07 5.41
N MET A 143 -5.89 -18.78 5.69
CA MET A 143 -6.24 -18.29 7.04
C MET A 143 -7.60 -18.84 7.51
N TYR A 144 -8.61 -18.88 6.62
CA TYR A 144 -9.89 -19.52 6.90
C TYR A 144 -9.78 -21.03 7.10
N ARG A 145 -8.97 -21.73 6.30
CA ARG A 145 -8.75 -23.18 6.44
C ARG A 145 -8.11 -23.55 7.78
N LEU A 146 -7.22 -22.70 8.28
CA LEU A 146 -6.45 -22.94 9.50
C LEU A 146 -7.05 -22.28 10.75
N GLY A 147 -8.10 -21.46 10.60
CA GLY A 147 -8.66 -20.67 11.71
C GLY A 147 -7.67 -19.66 12.31
N LYS A 148 -6.77 -19.09 11.49
CA LYS A 148 -5.78 -18.09 11.95
C LYS A 148 -6.33 -16.68 11.79
N GLY A 149 -6.51 -15.97 12.90
CA GLY A 149 -7.08 -14.62 12.90
C GLY A 149 -8.58 -14.57 12.53
N VAL A 150 -9.19 -15.70 12.18
CA VAL A 150 -10.61 -15.89 11.85
C VAL A 150 -11.08 -17.24 12.38
N LYS A 151 -12.39 -17.41 12.56
CA LYS A 151 -12.95 -18.74 12.79
C LYS A 151 -12.67 -19.63 11.58
N GLN A 152 -12.30 -20.87 11.82
CA GLN A 152 -12.09 -21.85 10.75
C GLN A 152 -13.38 -22.04 9.94
N ASP A 153 -13.27 -21.98 8.62
CA ASP A 153 -14.37 -22.16 7.68
C ASP A 153 -13.87 -22.68 6.32
N ASP A 154 -14.10 -23.96 6.05
CA ASP A 154 -13.63 -24.61 4.82
C ASP A 154 -14.39 -24.13 3.56
N ASN A 155 -15.64 -23.65 3.71
CA ASN A 155 -16.40 -23.11 2.58
C ASN A 155 -15.83 -21.75 2.16
N LEU A 156 -15.53 -20.87 3.11
CA LEU A 156 -14.85 -19.60 2.83
C LEU A 156 -13.42 -19.83 2.33
N ALA A 157 -12.70 -20.81 2.90
CA ALA A 157 -11.38 -21.20 2.42
C ALA A 157 -11.42 -21.60 0.94
N LYS A 158 -12.35 -22.50 0.58
CA LYS A 158 -12.56 -22.95 -0.79
C LYS A 158 -12.99 -21.80 -1.70
N MET A 159 -13.90 -20.93 -1.26
CA MET A 159 -14.33 -19.77 -2.05
C MET A 159 -13.14 -18.87 -2.42
N TRP A 160 -12.32 -18.50 -1.44
CA TRP A 160 -11.16 -17.63 -1.68
C TRP A 160 -10.06 -18.31 -2.51
N ALA A 161 -9.82 -19.61 -2.30
CA ALA A 161 -8.90 -20.40 -3.12
C ALA A 161 -9.36 -20.49 -4.59
N GLY A 162 -10.68 -20.63 -4.82
CA GLY A 162 -11.26 -20.61 -6.17
C GLY A 162 -11.04 -19.28 -6.87
N LYS A 163 -11.31 -18.15 -6.20
CA LYS A 163 -11.02 -16.81 -6.75
C LYS A 163 -9.54 -16.62 -7.05
N ALA A 164 -8.66 -17.07 -6.16
CA ALA A 164 -7.22 -17.00 -6.39
C ALA A 164 -6.82 -17.79 -7.66
N CYS A 165 -7.37 -18.98 -7.83
CA CYS A 165 -7.18 -19.80 -9.04
C CYS A 165 -7.66 -19.09 -10.32
N GLU A 166 -8.87 -18.54 -10.30
CA GLU A 166 -9.43 -17.77 -11.41
C GLU A 166 -8.56 -16.57 -11.79
N ASN A 167 -7.90 -15.95 -10.82
CA ASN A 167 -6.96 -14.85 -11.01
C ASN A 167 -5.50 -15.31 -11.22
N GLY A 168 -5.27 -16.58 -11.55
CA GLY A 168 -3.97 -17.10 -11.99
C GLY A 168 -3.02 -17.56 -10.88
N GLU A 169 -3.44 -17.60 -9.61
CA GLU A 169 -2.62 -18.12 -8.51
C GLU A 169 -2.74 -19.65 -8.43
N GLN A 170 -1.73 -20.37 -8.92
CA GLN A 170 -1.71 -21.84 -8.98
C GLN A 170 -1.91 -22.51 -7.62
N ASN A 171 -1.34 -21.95 -6.55
CA ASN A 171 -1.54 -22.47 -5.20
C ASN A 171 -3.02 -22.44 -4.79
N GLY A 172 -3.75 -21.42 -5.24
CA GLY A 172 -5.20 -21.32 -5.08
C GLY A 172 -5.92 -22.48 -5.78
N CYS A 173 -5.52 -22.83 -7.00
CA CYS A 173 -6.09 -23.97 -7.74
C CYS A 173 -5.87 -25.30 -7.00
N ASP A 174 -4.67 -25.51 -6.45
CA ASP A 174 -4.33 -26.72 -5.72
C ASP A 174 -5.15 -26.86 -4.44
N VAL A 175 -5.26 -25.79 -3.66
CA VAL A 175 -6.10 -25.75 -2.45
C VAL A 175 -7.57 -25.95 -2.80
N TYR A 176 -8.07 -25.28 -3.84
CA TYR A 176 -9.46 -25.40 -4.28
C TYR A 176 -9.79 -26.85 -4.64
N ARG A 177 -8.91 -27.53 -5.36
CA ARG A 177 -9.06 -28.94 -5.74
C ARG A 177 -9.01 -29.87 -4.53
N MET A 178 -8.04 -29.70 -3.63
CA MET A 178 -7.95 -30.49 -2.39
C MET A 178 -9.23 -30.40 -1.54
N LEU A 179 -9.82 -29.20 -1.43
CA LEU A 179 -11.05 -28.99 -0.65
C LEU A 179 -12.33 -29.48 -1.36
N ASN A 180 -12.26 -29.80 -2.66
CA ASN A 180 -13.37 -30.35 -3.43
C ASN A 180 -13.36 -31.88 -3.49
N GLU A 181 -12.17 -32.48 -3.55
CA GLU A 181 -11.99 -33.92 -3.78
C GLU A 181 -11.94 -34.73 -2.47
N GLY A 182 -11.87 -34.08 -1.31
CA GLY A 182 -11.75 -34.71 0.00
C GLY A 182 -13.06 -35.11 0.70
N LYS A 183 -14.01 -35.76 0.01
CA LYS A 183 -15.17 -36.42 0.64
C LYS A 183 -15.26 -37.88 0.23
#